data_AF-A0A1S1CV37-F1
#
_entry.id   AF-A0A1S1CV37-F1
#
_cell.length_a   1.000
_cell.length_b   1.000
_cell.length_c   1.000
_cell.angle_alpha   90.00
_cell.angle_beta   90.00
_cell.angle_gamma   90.00
#
_symmetry.space_group_name_H-M   'P 1'
#
loop_
_entity.id
_entity.type
_entity.pdbx_description
1 polymer ?
#
loop_
_entity_poly.entity_id
_entity_poly.type
_entity_poly.pdbx_seq_one_letter_code
_entity_poly.pdbx_strand_id
1 'polypeptide(L)'
;MSNKIVEYKDLIAFHPGQYVEELIEDYNVTQKEFAERLGVSAKTISKLVNAEESISKETAHKLAKLSGVSMQTWLNLQNAYDVKVAEIAEERELEEGSEKDICEMIDFKYFKEKGYVPDKRYSLKEKIVELRKILGVASLENLTSFNHLVSYRNTREFTIKSIVNSNIMLELASKKARDTTTTKLNRKKLERSLPALRKLTRQDPEIFPQRLYDILLDCGVVLVGLPALPNANLNGATKKFSNSSALLLLTDRNKASDIFWFSLFHEIGHILENDFSSDDGNSESYRRSEEQADQFAKDVLISPEDYQTFIKKGNFDKSDILDFAEEIDIHPSVVLGRLQNEGILGFDRFRELKENYYFVS
;
A
#
# COMPACT_ATOMS: atom_id res chain seq x y z
N MET A 1 37.19 17.01 12.58
CA MET A 1 36.02 17.91 12.58
C MET A 1 35.48 17.92 13.99
N SER A 2 35.18 19.08 14.56
CA SER A 2 34.62 19.16 15.92
C SER A 2 33.21 18.55 15.91
N ASN A 3 32.88 17.63 16.83
CA ASN A 3 31.54 17.04 16.97
C ASN A 3 30.43 18.10 17.19
N LYS A 4 30.82 19.34 17.47
CA LYS A 4 29.94 20.47 17.76
C LYS A 4 29.22 21.03 16.54
N ILE A 5 29.70 20.75 15.33
CA ILE A 5 29.10 21.21 14.08
C ILE A 5 28.79 19.99 13.22
N VAL A 6 27.52 19.87 12.82
CA VAL A 6 27.08 18.88 11.84
C VAL A 6 26.75 19.63 10.57
N GLU A 7 27.42 19.29 9.47
CA GLU A 7 27.22 19.94 8.17
C GLU A 7 26.93 18.92 7.06
N TYR A 8 26.11 19.35 6.10
CA TYR A 8 25.91 18.64 4.85
C TYR A 8 25.45 19.64 3.79
N LYS A 9 26.29 19.85 2.77
CA LYS A 9 26.06 20.86 1.73
C LYS A 9 25.83 22.25 2.35
N ASP A 10 24.67 22.85 2.10
CA ASP A 10 24.30 24.18 2.60
C ASP A 10 23.63 24.15 3.98
N LEU A 11 23.47 22.96 4.59
CA LEU A 11 22.88 22.79 5.91
C LEU A 11 23.97 22.68 6.98
N ILE A 12 23.83 23.47 8.05
CA ILE A 12 24.76 23.51 9.18
C ILE A 12 23.98 23.55 10.49
N ALA A 13 24.29 22.65 11.42
CA ALA A 13 23.74 22.58 12.77
C ALA A 13 24.84 22.86 13.81
N PHE A 14 24.58 23.79 14.73
CA PHE A 14 25.48 24.16 15.83
C PHE A 14 24.96 23.60 17.16
N HIS A 15 25.72 22.72 17.80
CA HIS A 15 25.31 22.13 19.06
C HIS A 15 25.33 23.20 20.17
N PRO A 16 24.29 23.32 21.01
CA PRO A 16 24.20 24.40 22.00
C PRO A 16 25.25 24.31 23.12
N GLY A 17 25.95 23.18 23.21
CA GLY A 17 27.15 23.02 24.04
C GLY A 17 28.26 24.01 23.72
N GLN A 18 28.31 24.58 22.50
CA GLN A 18 29.23 25.67 22.16
C GLN A 18 28.95 26.92 22.99
N TYR A 19 27.68 27.31 23.17
CA TYR A 19 27.33 28.45 24.04
C TYR A 19 27.63 28.17 25.51
N VAL A 20 27.59 26.90 25.93
CA VAL A 20 28.00 26.53 27.30
C VAL A 20 29.50 26.65 27.47
N GLU A 21 30.28 26.28 26.45
CA GLU A 21 31.73 26.49 26.43
C GLU A 21 32.08 27.98 26.46
N GLU A 22 31.42 28.80 25.64
CA GLU A 22 31.57 30.26 25.66
C GLU A 22 31.25 30.84 27.04
N LEU A 23 30.18 30.38 27.70
CA LEU A 23 29.90 30.80 29.08
C LEU A 23 30.96 30.35 30.08
N ILE A 24 31.57 29.18 29.91
CA ILE A 24 32.66 28.72 30.79
C ILE A 24 33.87 29.65 30.65
N GLU A 25 34.18 30.04 29.41
CA GLU A 25 35.24 30.99 29.07
C GLU A 25 34.93 32.40 29.61
N ASP A 26 33.71 32.90 29.44
CA ASP A 26 33.26 34.22 29.93
C ASP A 26 33.31 34.33 31.46
N TYR A 27 32.96 33.25 32.17
CA TYR A 27 33.07 33.19 33.63
C TYR A 27 34.51 32.97 34.10
N ASN A 28 35.45 32.73 33.18
CA ASN A 28 36.86 32.44 33.41
C ASN A 28 37.07 31.33 34.45
N VAL A 29 36.38 30.19 34.25
CA VAL A 29 36.43 29.02 35.13
C VAL A 29 36.75 27.76 34.35
N THR A 30 37.20 26.72 35.05
CA THR A 30 37.31 25.39 34.47
C THR A 30 35.93 24.74 34.30
N GLN A 31 35.80 23.77 33.38
CA GLN A 31 34.55 22.99 33.23
C GLN A 31 34.10 22.32 34.53
N LYS A 32 35.06 21.92 35.39
CA LYS A 32 34.81 21.32 36.70
C LYS A 32 34.16 22.33 37.65
N GLU A 33 34.76 23.51 37.78
CA GLU A 33 34.22 24.59 38.63
C GLU A 33 32.86 25.08 38.12
N PHE A 34 32.67 25.15 36.80
CA PHE A 34 31.37 25.46 36.21
C PHE A 34 30.32 24.40 36.56
N ALA A 35 30.67 23.11 36.48
CA ALA A 35 29.79 22.02 36.85
C ALA A 35 29.37 22.08 38.33
N GLU A 36 30.33 22.38 39.22
CA GLU A 36 30.08 22.58 40.65
C GLU A 36 29.12 23.77 40.89
N ARG A 37 29.32 24.91 40.22
CA ARG A 37 28.42 26.08 40.29
C ARG A 37 27.02 25.79 39.76
N LEU A 38 26.92 24.99 38.70
CA LEU A 38 25.66 24.60 38.10
C LEU A 38 24.92 23.53 38.92
N GLY A 39 25.63 22.80 39.79
CA GLY A 39 25.09 21.67 40.55
C GLY A 39 24.88 20.42 39.69
N VAL A 40 25.84 20.14 38.79
CA VAL A 40 25.88 18.93 37.96
C VAL A 40 27.26 18.26 38.02
N SER A 41 27.40 17.07 37.46
CA SER A 41 28.71 16.42 37.38
C SER A 41 29.61 17.09 36.34
N ALA A 42 30.92 17.13 36.57
CA ALA A 42 31.89 17.60 35.57
C ALA A 42 31.80 16.80 34.26
N LYS A 43 31.43 15.51 34.35
CA LYS A 43 31.17 14.65 33.19
C LYS A 43 30.02 15.17 32.33
N THR A 44 28.95 15.66 32.94
CA THR A 44 27.80 16.24 32.22
C THR A 44 28.21 17.48 31.43
N ILE A 45 28.95 18.41 32.05
CA ILE A 45 29.45 19.61 31.34
C ILE A 45 30.41 19.23 30.21
N SER A 46 31.34 18.31 30.48
CA SER A 46 32.30 17.86 29.47
C SER A 46 31.61 17.26 28.23
N LYS A 47 30.65 16.35 28.44
CA LYS A 47 29.88 15.76 27.35
C LYS A 47 29.03 16.79 26.60
N LEU A 48 28.41 17.72 27.32
CA LEU A 48 27.61 18.78 26.73
C LEU A 48 28.45 19.67 25.82
N VAL A 49 29.60 20.15 26.31
CA VAL A 49 30.55 20.97 25.54
C VAL A 49 31.08 20.21 24.33
N ASN A 50 31.35 18.91 24.46
CA ASN A 50 31.82 18.04 23.38
C ASN A 50 30.71 17.59 22.41
N ALA A 51 29.48 18.08 22.55
CA ALA A 51 28.32 17.70 21.75
C ALA A 51 27.96 16.20 21.79
N GLU A 52 28.27 15.55 22.92
CA GLU A 52 27.94 14.14 23.17
C GLU A 52 26.62 13.98 23.97
N GLU A 53 26.13 15.05 24.59
CA GLU A 53 24.86 15.07 25.33
C GLU A 53 24.06 16.35 25.03
N SER A 54 22.76 16.18 24.83
CA SER A 54 21.81 17.28 24.68
C SER A 54 21.57 18.02 25.99
N ILE A 55 21.16 19.29 25.90
CA ILE A 55 20.65 20.05 27.05
C ILE A 55 19.30 19.46 27.49
N SER A 56 19.32 18.76 28.62
CA SER A 56 18.09 18.28 29.27
C SER A 56 17.28 19.45 29.88
N LYS A 57 15.99 19.21 30.18
CA LYS A 57 15.15 20.18 30.90
C LYS A 57 15.75 20.60 32.25
N GLU A 58 16.37 19.67 32.97
CA GLU A 58 17.02 19.95 34.25
C GLU A 58 18.26 20.83 34.05
N THR A 59 19.11 20.50 33.07
CA THR A 59 20.30 21.28 32.73
C THR A 59 19.92 22.69 32.26
N ALA A 60 18.89 22.82 31.42
CA ALA A 60 18.37 24.13 30.98
C ALA A 60 17.88 24.98 32.16
N HIS A 61 17.18 24.38 33.13
CA HIS A 61 16.72 25.09 34.31
C HIS A 61 17.89 25.59 35.19
N LYS A 62 18.92 24.76 35.37
CA LYS A 62 20.13 25.15 36.11
C LYS A 62 20.92 26.22 35.36
N LEU A 63 21.08 26.08 34.04
CA LEU A 63 21.76 27.07 33.19
C LEU A 63 21.05 28.42 33.25
N ALA A 64 19.71 28.40 33.29
CA ALA A 64 18.93 29.62 33.40
C ALA A 64 19.17 30.37 34.72
N LYS A 65 19.24 29.64 35.84
CA LYS A 65 19.58 30.22 37.14
C LYS A 65 20.98 30.81 37.19
N LEU A 66 21.93 30.20 36.49
CA LEU A 66 23.34 30.62 36.50
C LEU A 66 23.62 31.79 35.56
N SER A 67 23.13 31.71 34.31
CA SER A 67 23.44 32.64 33.21
C SER A 67 22.49 33.83 33.10
N GLY A 68 21.31 33.77 33.72
CA GLY A 68 20.24 34.75 33.51
C GLY A 68 19.49 34.61 32.18
N VAL A 69 19.94 33.73 31.27
CA VAL A 69 19.24 33.38 30.03
C VAL A 69 18.07 32.46 30.35
N SER A 70 16.89 32.70 29.78
CA SER A 70 15.71 31.91 30.13
C SER A 70 15.87 30.42 29.81
N MET A 71 15.24 29.55 30.62
CA MET A 71 15.18 28.10 30.35
C MET A 71 14.60 27.81 28.96
N GLN A 72 13.60 28.60 28.53
CA GLN A 72 13.00 28.45 27.21
C GLN A 72 14.02 28.72 26.10
N THR A 73 14.88 29.72 26.27
CA THR A 73 15.95 30.03 25.29
C THR A 73 16.90 28.84 25.15
N TRP A 74 17.35 28.24 26.26
CA TRP A 74 18.21 27.06 26.23
C TRP A 74 17.56 25.86 25.53
N LEU A 75 16.28 25.60 25.81
CA LEU A 75 15.53 24.53 25.14
C LEU A 75 15.32 24.82 23.65
N ASN A 76 15.10 26.08 23.27
CA ASN A 76 14.97 26.48 21.88
C ASN A 76 16.28 26.28 21.11
N LEU A 77 17.44 26.55 21.72
CA LEU A 77 18.74 26.30 21.11
C LEU A 77 18.96 24.80 20.85
N GLN A 78 18.62 23.95 21.82
CA GLN A 78 18.69 22.49 21.64
C GLN A 78 17.73 22.02 20.54
N ASN A 79 16.47 22.46 20.57
CA ASN A 79 15.49 22.07 19.56
C ASN A 79 15.89 22.53 18.16
N ALA A 80 16.45 23.74 18.02
CA ALA A 80 16.94 24.23 16.74
C ALA A 80 18.08 23.36 16.18
N TYR A 81 19.00 22.93 17.05
CA TYR A 81 20.04 21.96 16.69
C TYR A 81 19.45 20.61 16.27
N ASP A 82 18.58 20.02 17.09
CA ASP A 82 18.00 18.69 16.85
C ASP A 82 17.22 18.65 15.53
N VAL A 83 16.41 19.68 15.26
CA VAL A 83 15.67 19.82 14.00
C VAL A 83 16.63 19.90 12.82
N LYS A 84 17.69 20.71 12.91
CA LYS A 84 18.66 20.87 11.82
C LYS A 84 19.46 19.59 11.55
N VAL A 85 19.81 18.84 12.60
CA VAL A 85 20.45 17.53 12.46
C VAL A 85 19.51 16.53 11.78
N ALA A 86 18.22 16.53 12.12
CA ALA A 86 17.23 15.68 11.46
C ALA A 86 17.05 16.07 9.98
N GLU A 87 17.00 17.37 9.64
CA GLU A 87 16.98 17.85 8.26
C GLU A 87 18.22 17.39 7.46
N ILE A 88 19.41 17.44 8.07
CA ILE A 88 20.66 16.94 7.46
C ILE A 88 20.58 15.43 7.21
N ALA A 89 20.08 14.67 8.17
CA ALA A 89 19.92 13.22 8.03
C ALA A 89 18.93 12.85 6.92
N GLU A 90 17.79 13.54 6.85
CA GLU A 90 16.79 13.36 5.79
C GLU A 90 17.37 13.71 4.41
N GLU A 91 18.10 14.81 4.30
CA GLU A 91 18.71 15.23 3.03
C GLU A 91 19.75 14.21 2.54
N ARG A 92 20.51 13.59 3.45
CA ARG A 92 21.42 12.49 3.14
C ARG A 92 20.65 11.23 2.71
N GLU A 93 19.59 10.87 3.42
CA GLU A 93 18.78 9.70 3.09
C GLU A 93 18.15 9.82 1.70
N LEU A 94 17.63 11.00 1.35
CA LEU A 94 17.06 11.25 0.02
C LEU A 94 18.08 11.21 -1.13
N GLU A 95 19.38 11.32 -0.84
CA GLU A 95 20.45 11.26 -1.85
C GLU A 95 21.15 9.90 -1.92
N GLU A 96 21.48 9.37 -0.76
CA GLU A 96 22.37 8.22 -0.61
C GLU A 96 21.58 6.95 -0.27
N GLY A 97 20.41 7.10 0.35
CA GLY A 97 19.55 6.04 0.87
C GLY A 97 18.88 5.15 -0.18
N SER A 98 18.16 4.15 0.31
CA SER A 98 17.60 3.08 -0.52
C SER A 98 16.34 3.50 -1.28
N GLU A 99 15.65 4.55 -0.80
CA GLU A 99 14.38 5.01 -1.39
C GLU A 99 14.54 5.56 -2.80
N LYS A 100 15.74 5.96 -3.20
CA LYS A 100 16.04 6.33 -4.59
C LYS A 100 15.82 5.14 -5.52
N ASP A 101 16.30 3.96 -5.14
CA ASP A 101 16.23 2.74 -5.95
C ASP A 101 14.77 2.27 -6.02
N ILE A 102 14.04 2.38 -4.90
CA ILE A 102 12.60 2.08 -4.85
C ILE A 102 11.81 3.06 -5.73
N CYS A 103 12.12 4.36 -5.67
CA CYS A 103 11.46 5.37 -6.50
C CYS A 103 11.69 5.13 -8.00
N GLU A 104 12.85 4.61 -8.40
CA GLU A 104 13.15 4.25 -9.79
C GLU A 104 12.35 3.03 -10.29
N MET A 105 11.90 2.16 -9.39
CA MET A 105 11.01 1.04 -9.72
C MET A 105 9.58 1.48 -10.04
N ILE A 106 9.21 2.71 -9.67
CA ILE A 106 7.85 3.26 -9.75
C ILE A 106 7.73 4.16 -10.97
N ASP A 107 6.72 3.91 -11.80
CA ASP A 107 6.41 4.80 -12.91
C ASP A 107 5.73 6.08 -12.40
N PHE A 108 6.52 7.10 -12.09
CA PHE A 108 5.99 8.38 -11.61
C PHE A 108 5.07 9.09 -12.64
N LYS A 109 5.17 8.75 -13.94
CA LYS A 109 4.29 9.32 -14.97
C LYS A 109 2.83 8.95 -14.72
N TYR A 110 2.59 7.73 -14.25
CA TYR A 110 1.26 7.27 -13.84
C TYR A 110 0.60 8.24 -12.85
N PHE A 111 1.36 8.73 -11.86
CA PHE A 111 0.83 9.62 -10.83
C PHE A 111 0.43 11.00 -11.39
N LYS A 112 1.12 11.48 -12.42
CA LYS A 112 0.74 12.71 -13.13
C LYS A 112 -0.50 12.49 -13.99
N GLU A 113 -0.49 11.44 -14.80
CA GLU A 113 -1.59 11.12 -15.73
C GLU A 113 -2.91 10.85 -15.01
N LYS A 114 -2.83 10.27 -13.81
CA LYS A 114 -4.00 10.01 -12.96
C LYS A 114 -4.33 11.15 -11.98
N GLY A 115 -3.64 12.28 -12.09
CA GLY A 115 -3.96 13.48 -11.31
C GLY A 115 -3.65 13.39 -9.82
N TYR A 116 -2.81 12.44 -9.38
CA TYR A 116 -2.35 12.37 -7.99
C TYR A 116 -1.36 13.49 -7.65
N VAL A 117 -0.64 14.00 -8.66
CA VAL A 117 0.27 15.14 -8.55
C VAL A 117 0.09 16.11 -9.72
N PRO A 118 0.41 17.40 -9.55
CA PRO A 118 0.46 18.36 -10.65
C PRO A 118 1.36 17.92 -11.81
N ASP A 119 0.98 18.26 -13.04
CA ASP A 119 1.82 18.00 -14.20
C ASP A 119 2.95 19.04 -14.32
N LYS A 120 4.06 18.78 -13.64
CA LYS A 120 5.30 19.56 -13.71
C LYS A 120 6.54 18.65 -13.71
N ARG A 121 7.73 19.26 -13.80
CA ARG A 121 8.99 18.54 -13.59
C ARG A 121 9.22 18.31 -12.10
N TYR A 122 9.70 17.12 -11.77
CA TYR A 122 10.07 16.71 -10.42
C TYR A 122 11.49 16.14 -10.44
N SER A 123 12.33 16.60 -9.52
CA SER A 123 13.57 15.93 -9.13
C SER A 123 13.28 14.59 -8.43
N LEU A 124 14.28 13.73 -8.29
CA LEU A 124 14.11 12.43 -7.62
C LEU A 124 13.62 12.60 -6.18
N LYS A 125 14.19 13.57 -5.45
CA LYS A 125 13.78 13.90 -4.07
C LYS A 125 12.31 14.32 -3.99
N GLU A 126 11.89 15.23 -4.86
CA GLU A 126 10.49 15.65 -4.88
C GLU A 126 9.55 14.48 -5.22
N LYS A 127 9.97 13.54 -6.07
CA LYS A 127 9.17 12.32 -6.32
C LYS A 127 9.01 11.47 -5.07
N ILE A 128 10.10 11.21 -4.34
CA ILE A 128 10.06 10.42 -3.09
C ILE A 128 9.11 11.08 -2.08
N VAL A 129 9.26 12.39 -1.86
CA VAL A 129 8.42 13.16 -0.93
C VAL A 129 6.94 13.10 -1.33
N GLU A 130 6.62 13.30 -2.61
CA GLU A 130 5.24 13.20 -3.09
C GLU A 130 4.69 11.78 -2.97
N LEU A 131 5.47 10.74 -3.31
CA LEU A 131 5.04 9.35 -3.16
C LEU A 131 4.73 9.00 -1.71
N ARG A 132 5.62 9.34 -0.76
CA ARG A 132 5.39 9.16 0.69
C ARG A 132 4.07 9.83 1.13
N LYS A 133 3.82 11.05 0.68
CA LYS A 133 2.58 11.81 0.99
C LYS A 133 1.32 11.18 0.38
N ILE A 134 1.38 10.77 -0.89
CA ILE A 134 0.25 10.16 -1.60
C ILE A 134 -0.15 8.85 -0.91
N LEU A 135 0.84 8.01 -0.62
CA LEU A 135 0.69 6.68 -0.03
C LEU A 135 0.48 6.74 1.49
N GLY A 136 0.84 7.85 2.14
CA GLY A 136 0.72 8.00 3.59
C GLY A 136 1.74 7.16 4.37
N VAL A 137 2.95 7.00 3.83
CA VAL A 137 4.03 6.21 4.43
C VAL A 137 5.20 7.11 4.81
N ALA A 138 5.91 6.79 5.88
CA ALA A 138 7.11 7.53 6.30
C ALA A 138 8.33 7.23 5.42
N SER A 139 8.38 6.02 4.84
CA SER A 139 9.44 5.55 3.95
C SER A 139 8.86 4.63 2.87
N LEU A 140 9.38 4.71 1.65
CA LEU A 140 9.05 3.79 0.56
C LEU A 140 9.57 2.37 0.79
N GLU A 141 10.51 2.15 1.73
CA GLU A 141 10.99 0.82 2.12
C GLU A 141 9.85 -0.09 2.60
N ASN A 142 8.80 0.51 3.19
CA ASN A 142 7.60 -0.19 3.63
C ASN A 142 6.84 -0.89 2.49
N LEU A 143 7.14 -0.57 1.24
CA LEU A 143 6.51 -1.16 0.05
C LEU A 143 7.27 -2.39 -0.48
N THR A 144 8.44 -2.71 0.06
CA THR A 144 9.31 -3.76 -0.48
C THR A 144 8.95 -5.16 0.01
N SER A 145 8.25 -5.27 1.14
CA SER A 145 7.85 -6.54 1.72
C SER A 145 6.67 -7.17 0.96
N PHE A 146 6.73 -8.48 0.76
CA PHE A 146 5.60 -9.25 0.21
C PHE A 146 4.38 -9.10 1.11
N ASN A 147 3.21 -8.90 0.51
CA ASN A 147 1.97 -8.66 1.24
C ASN A 147 0.91 -9.71 0.86
N HIS A 148 0.56 -10.59 1.79
CA HIS A 148 -0.41 -11.68 1.57
C HIS A 148 -1.83 -11.19 1.26
N LEU A 149 -2.12 -9.90 1.47
CA LEU A 149 -3.40 -9.29 1.12
C LEU A 149 -3.57 -9.03 -0.38
N VAL A 150 -2.49 -9.14 -1.15
CA VAL A 150 -2.46 -8.92 -2.59
C VAL A 150 -2.49 -10.27 -3.29
N SER A 151 -3.48 -10.49 -4.15
CA SER A 151 -3.54 -11.65 -5.03
C SER A 151 -2.59 -11.44 -6.21
N TYR A 152 -1.32 -11.78 -5.98
CA TYR A 152 -0.29 -11.66 -6.99
C TYR A 152 -0.48 -12.71 -8.07
N ARG A 153 -0.27 -12.31 -9.32
CA ARG A 153 -0.36 -13.24 -10.45
C ARG A 153 0.74 -14.30 -10.35
N ASN A 154 0.39 -15.57 -10.48
CA ASN A 154 1.30 -16.72 -10.58
C ASN A 154 2.19 -16.65 -11.85
N THR A 155 3.15 -15.73 -11.86
CA THR A 155 4.35 -15.77 -12.70
C THR A 155 5.49 -16.29 -11.86
N ARG A 156 6.35 -17.13 -12.44
CA ARG A 156 7.28 -18.03 -11.73
C ARG A 156 8.21 -17.37 -10.70
N GLU A 157 8.36 -16.05 -10.63
CA GLU A 157 9.04 -15.33 -9.53
C GLU A 157 8.42 -13.93 -9.30
N PHE A 158 8.18 -13.56 -8.03
CA PHE A 158 7.82 -12.19 -7.65
C PHE A 158 9.09 -11.34 -7.57
N THR A 159 9.21 -10.32 -8.41
CA THR A 159 10.32 -9.35 -8.32
C THR A 159 9.99 -8.26 -7.30
N ILE A 160 11.02 -7.66 -6.68
CA ILE A 160 10.85 -6.51 -5.77
C ILE A 160 10.05 -5.40 -6.45
N LYS A 161 10.36 -5.11 -7.73
CA LYS A 161 9.61 -4.15 -8.54
C LYS A 161 8.12 -4.47 -8.60
N SER A 162 7.75 -5.74 -8.83
CA SER A 162 6.35 -6.15 -8.84
C SER A 162 5.68 -6.01 -7.48
N ILE A 163 6.39 -6.36 -6.40
CA ILE A 163 5.91 -6.23 -5.02
C ILE A 163 5.62 -4.77 -4.71
N VAL A 164 6.59 -3.88 -4.91
CA VAL A 164 6.47 -2.43 -4.68
C VAL A 164 5.27 -1.86 -5.43
N ASN A 165 5.17 -2.11 -6.73
CA ASN A 165 4.08 -1.55 -7.55
C ASN A 165 2.71 -2.13 -7.18
N SER A 166 2.63 -3.36 -6.69
CA SER A 166 1.36 -3.95 -6.22
C SER A 166 0.95 -3.43 -4.84
N ASN A 167 1.92 -3.23 -3.94
CA ASN A 167 1.68 -2.61 -2.63
C ASN A 167 1.21 -1.15 -2.77
N ILE A 168 1.74 -0.41 -3.74
CA ILE A 168 1.24 0.94 -4.09
C ILE A 168 -0.24 0.90 -4.46
N MET A 169 -0.65 -0.06 -5.30
CA MET A 169 -2.05 -0.21 -5.71
C MET A 169 -2.95 -0.50 -4.51
N LEU A 170 -2.51 -1.38 -3.59
CA LEU A 170 -3.23 -1.66 -2.35
C LEU A 170 -3.35 -0.41 -1.45
N GLU A 171 -2.30 0.40 -1.33
CA GLU A 171 -2.35 1.63 -0.50
C GLU A 171 -3.24 2.71 -1.12
N LEU A 172 -3.18 2.92 -2.44
CA LEU A 172 -4.09 3.82 -3.15
C LEU A 172 -5.55 3.38 -2.97
N ALA A 173 -5.82 2.08 -3.11
CA ALA A 173 -7.16 1.52 -2.92
C ALA A 173 -7.63 1.64 -1.47
N SER A 174 -6.76 1.34 -0.51
CA SER A 174 -7.01 1.47 0.91
C SER A 174 -7.40 2.90 1.28
N LYS A 175 -6.69 3.89 0.73
CA LYS A 175 -6.98 5.31 0.94
C LYS A 175 -8.34 5.72 0.37
N LYS A 176 -8.69 5.24 -0.83
CA LYS A 176 -10.00 5.51 -1.46
C LYS A 176 -11.17 4.88 -0.69
N ALA A 177 -10.98 3.68 -0.13
CA ALA A 177 -12.03 2.97 0.59
C ALA A 177 -12.21 3.36 2.06
N ARG A 178 -11.17 3.89 2.72
CA ARG A 178 -11.07 4.09 4.18
C ARG A 178 -12.34 4.67 4.83
N ASP A 179 -12.89 5.72 4.23
CA ASP A 179 -14.00 6.49 4.80
C ASP A 179 -15.31 6.32 4.01
N THR A 180 -15.39 5.28 3.16
CA THR A 180 -16.55 5.06 2.30
C THR A 180 -17.75 4.48 3.06
N THR A 181 -17.51 3.69 4.10
CA THR A 181 -18.59 3.04 4.87
C THR A 181 -18.23 2.81 6.33
N THR A 182 -19.24 2.79 7.19
CA THR A 182 -19.16 2.31 8.58
C THR A 182 -19.82 0.94 8.75
N THR A 183 -20.41 0.38 7.69
CA THR A 183 -21.06 -0.92 7.71
C THR A 183 -20.01 -2.02 7.88
N LYS A 184 -20.15 -2.82 8.94
CA LYS A 184 -19.28 -3.97 9.17
C LYS A 184 -19.54 -5.05 8.13
N LEU A 185 -18.49 -5.75 7.70
CA LEU A 185 -18.58 -6.90 6.82
C LEU A 185 -19.56 -7.95 7.38
N ASN A 186 -20.60 -8.23 6.61
CA ASN A 186 -21.58 -9.27 6.90
C ASN A 186 -21.42 -10.43 5.91
N ARG A 187 -20.58 -11.41 6.28
CA ARG A 187 -20.26 -12.57 5.42
C ARG A 187 -21.49 -13.39 5.02
N LYS A 188 -22.39 -13.67 5.97
CA LYS A 188 -23.63 -14.40 5.68
C LYS A 188 -24.50 -13.68 4.65
N LYS A 189 -24.50 -12.34 4.68
CA LYS A 189 -25.20 -11.53 3.69
C LYS A 189 -24.49 -11.54 2.34
N LEU A 190 -23.17 -11.50 2.33
CA LEU A 190 -22.36 -11.63 1.11
C LEU A 190 -22.59 -13.00 0.44
N GLU A 191 -22.52 -14.10 1.18
CA GLU A 191 -22.84 -15.46 0.71
C GLU A 191 -24.24 -15.54 0.11
N ARG A 192 -25.24 -15.00 0.81
CA ARG A 192 -26.64 -14.94 0.31
C ARG A 192 -26.80 -14.07 -0.93
N SER A 193 -25.87 -13.15 -1.17
CA SER A 193 -25.90 -12.23 -2.31
C SER A 193 -25.17 -12.80 -3.53
N LEU A 194 -24.42 -13.91 -3.41
CA LEU A 194 -23.70 -14.54 -4.52
C LEU A 194 -24.60 -14.83 -5.74
N PRO A 195 -25.83 -15.36 -5.60
CA PRO A 195 -26.70 -15.57 -6.76
C PRO A 195 -27.10 -14.26 -7.46
N ALA A 196 -27.29 -13.18 -6.69
CA ALA A 196 -27.61 -11.86 -7.25
C ALA A 196 -26.40 -11.25 -7.99
N LEU A 197 -25.19 -11.39 -7.41
CA LEU A 197 -23.94 -10.99 -8.04
C LEU A 197 -23.68 -11.77 -9.33
N ARG A 198 -23.94 -13.08 -9.32
CA ARG A 198 -23.76 -13.95 -10.50
C ARG A 198 -24.67 -13.54 -11.66
N LYS A 199 -25.91 -13.16 -11.36
CA LYS A 199 -26.86 -12.62 -12.37
C LYS A 199 -26.41 -11.32 -13.01
N LEU A 200 -25.51 -10.56 -12.38
CA LEU A 200 -24.95 -9.35 -12.97
C LEU A 200 -24.11 -9.64 -14.21
N THR A 201 -23.61 -10.87 -14.38
CA THR A 201 -22.85 -11.28 -15.57
C THR A 201 -23.64 -11.11 -16.86
N ARG A 202 -24.97 -11.24 -16.81
CA ARG A 202 -25.87 -11.09 -17.97
C ARG A 202 -26.36 -9.65 -18.18
N GLN A 203 -26.01 -8.72 -17.29
CA GLN A 203 -26.50 -7.34 -17.36
C GLN A 203 -25.59 -6.46 -18.21
N ASP A 204 -26.19 -5.39 -18.72
CA ASP A 204 -25.49 -4.40 -19.53
C ASP A 204 -24.26 -3.83 -18.78
N PRO A 205 -23.10 -3.68 -19.44
CA PRO A 205 -21.89 -3.09 -18.86
C PRO A 205 -22.07 -1.67 -18.32
N GLU A 206 -23.07 -0.93 -18.77
CA GLU A 206 -23.41 0.40 -18.26
C GLU A 206 -24.24 0.33 -16.96
N ILE A 207 -24.91 -0.79 -16.70
CA ILE A 207 -25.87 -0.95 -15.59
C ILE A 207 -25.28 -1.73 -14.41
N PHE A 208 -24.60 -2.85 -14.68
CA PHE A 208 -24.14 -3.73 -13.63
C PHE A 208 -23.14 -3.09 -12.65
N PRO A 209 -22.24 -2.15 -13.04
CA PRO A 209 -21.24 -1.60 -12.13
C PRO A 209 -21.82 -0.97 -10.86
N GLN A 210 -22.90 -0.19 -11.01
CA GLN A 210 -23.56 0.45 -9.88
C GLN A 210 -24.24 -0.59 -8.99
N ARG A 211 -24.95 -1.55 -9.57
CA ARG A 211 -25.60 -2.63 -8.82
C ARG A 211 -24.60 -3.51 -8.07
N LEU A 212 -23.47 -3.81 -8.69
CA LEU A 212 -22.36 -4.54 -8.07
C LEU A 212 -21.85 -3.78 -6.85
N TYR A 213 -21.58 -2.48 -7.01
CA TYR A 213 -21.14 -1.63 -5.92
C TYR A 213 -22.15 -1.60 -4.77
N ASP A 214 -23.44 -1.41 -5.06
CA ASP A 214 -24.50 -1.32 -4.06
C ASP A 214 -24.65 -2.63 -3.25
N ILE A 215 -24.65 -3.78 -3.93
CA ILE A 215 -24.76 -5.09 -3.27
C ILE A 215 -23.56 -5.33 -2.34
N LEU A 216 -22.35 -5.05 -2.81
CA LEU A 216 -21.13 -5.24 -2.02
C LEU A 216 -21.10 -4.27 -0.83
N LEU A 217 -21.44 -2.99 -1.04
CA LEU A 217 -21.45 -1.98 0.01
C LEU A 217 -22.46 -2.32 1.11
N ASP A 218 -23.63 -2.83 0.73
CA ASP A 218 -24.67 -3.30 1.64
C ASP A 218 -24.24 -4.54 2.45
N CYS A 219 -23.23 -5.27 1.97
CA CYS A 219 -22.55 -6.34 2.70
C CYS A 219 -21.36 -5.84 3.55
N GLY A 220 -21.02 -4.55 3.51
CA GLY A 220 -19.84 -3.97 4.17
C GLY A 220 -18.53 -4.19 3.40
N VAL A 221 -18.61 -4.42 2.08
CA VAL A 221 -17.47 -4.55 1.16
C VAL A 221 -17.42 -3.31 0.25
N VAL A 222 -16.33 -2.55 0.33
CA VAL A 222 -16.08 -1.41 -0.54
C VAL A 222 -15.32 -1.87 -1.78
N LEU A 223 -16.01 -1.88 -2.91
CA LEU A 223 -15.40 -2.16 -4.21
C LEU A 223 -14.65 -0.92 -4.72
N VAL A 224 -13.36 -1.08 -5.03
CA VAL A 224 -12.52 -0.04 -5.61
C VAL A 224 -11.93 -0.52 -6.92
N GLY A 225 -12.25 0.18 -8.00
CA GLY A 225 -11.56 0.07 -9.28
C GLY A 225 -10.40 1.07 -9.36
N LEU A 226 -9.22 0.62 -9.77
CA LEU A 226 -8.06 1.48 -10.05
C LEU A 226 -7.41 1.18 -11.41
N PRO A 227 -6.86 2.19 -12.11
CA PRO A 227 -6.07 1.94 -13.30
C PRO A 227 -4.80 1.18 -12.92
N ALA A 228 -4.40 0.17 -13.68
CA ALA A 228 -3.25 -0.64 -13.35
C ALA A 228 -1.95 0.16 -13.44
N LEU A 229 -1.20 0.22 -12.34
CA LEU A 229 0.16 0.73 -12.35
C LEU A 229 1.07 -0.22 -13.16
N PRO A 230 1.93 0.29 -14.06
CA PRO A 230 2.86 -0.55 -14.80
C PRO A 230 3.71 -1.43 -13.87
N ASN A 231 3.89 -2.71 -14.24
CA ASN A 231 4.62 -3.72 -13.47
C ASN A 231 4.01 -4.11 -12.12
N ALA A 232 2.84 -3.59 -11.73
CA ALA A 232 2.07 -4.16 -10.63
C ALA A 232 1.48 -5.51 -11.09
N ASN A 233 1.98 -6.66 -10.63
CA ASN A 233 1.46 -7.97 -11.03
C ASN A 233 0.40 -8.48 -10.04
N LEU A 234 -0.62 -7.67 -9.77
CA LEU A 234 -1.81 -8.09 -9.03
C LEU A 234 -2.99 -8.29 -9.97
N ASN A 235 -3.83 -9.28 -9.66
CA ASN A 235 -5.15 -9.44 -10.28
C ASN A 235 -6.19 -8.59 -9.54
N GLY A 236 -6.09 -8.61 -8.21
CA GLY A 236 -6.87 -7.81 -7.27
C GLY A 236 -6.21 -7.86 -5.90
N ALA A 237 -6.92 -7.36 -4.89
CA ALA A 237 -6.49 -7.45 -3.51
C ALA A 237 -7.68 -7.30 -2.56
N THR A 238 -7.57 -7.84 -1.35
CA THR A 238 -8.56 -7.65 -0.30
C THR A 238 -7.93 -7.19 0.99
N LYS A 239 -8.62 -6.34 1.76
CA LYS A 239 -8.10 -5.86 3.06
C LYS A 239 -9.24 -5.59 4.02
N LYS A 240 -9.10 -6.02 5.27
CA LYS A 240 -10.04 -5.68 6.32
C LYS A 240 -9.62 -4.39 7.03
N PHE A 241 -10.55 -3.47 7.22
CA PHE A 241 -10.30 -2.23 7.96
C PHE A 241 -10.60 -2.38 9.46
N SER A 242 -10.10 -1.44 10.26
CA SER A 242 -10.32 -1.40 11.73
C SER A 242 -11.80 -1.25 12.10
N ASN A 243 -12.60 -0.57 11.27
CA ASN A 243 -14.06 -0.49 11.43
C ASN A 243 -14.79 -1.81 11.07
N SER A 244 -14.05 -2.87 10.71
CA SER A 244 -14.54 -4.19 10.29
C SER A 244 -15.25 -4.24 8.94
N SER A 245 -15.20 -3.19 8.12
CA SER A 245 -15.52 -3.27 6.69
C SER A 245 -14.36 -3.93 5.91
N ALA A 246 -14.60 -4.31 4.66
CA ALA A 246 -13.57 -4.89 3.78
C ALA A 246 -13.41 -4.05 2.50
N LEU A 247 -12.19 -4.00 1.98
CA LEU A 247 -11.83 -3.55 0.64
C LEU A 247 -11.83 -4.75 -0.31
N LEU A 248 -12.38 -4.56 -1.51
CA LEU A 248 -12.15 -5.40 -2.68
C LEU A 248 -11.59 -4.52 -3.79
N LEU A 249 -10.33 -4.75 -4.18
CA LEU A 249 -9.65 -4.03 -5.24
C LEU A 249 -9.68 -4.84 -6.54
N LEU A 250 -10.12 -4.20 -7.63
CA LEU A 250 -9.92 -4.68 -8.99
C LEU A 250 -9.17 -3.63 -9.82
N THR A 251 -8.33 -4.09 -10.76
CA THR A 251 -7.60 -3.19 -11.66
C THR A 251 -8.15 -3.24 -13.08
N ASP A 252 -7.94 -2.17 -13.85
CA ASP A 252 -8.32 -2.15 -15.27
C ASP A 252 -7.42 -3.01 -16.17
N ARG A 253 -6.47 -3.78 -15.62
CA ARG A 253 -5.65 -4.69 -16.44
C ARG A 253 -6.48 -5.83 -17.04
N ASN A 254 -7.51 -6.30 -16.31
CA ASN A 254 -8.33 -7.46 -16.66
C ASN A 254 -9.70 -7.01 -17.21
N LYS A 255 -9.71 -6.37 -18.39
CA LYS A 255 -10.93 -5.81 -18.99
C LYS A 255 -11.85 -6.86 -19.60
N ALA A 256 -11.29 -7.96 -20.11
CA ALA A 256 -12.08 -9.01 -20.75
C ALA A 256 -13.08 -9.61 -19.75
N SER A 257 -14.34 -9.73 -20.17
CA SER A 257 -15.47 -10.06 -19.31
C SER A 257 -15.29 -11.36 -18.51
N ASP A 258 -14.69 -12.38 -19.11
CA ASP A 258 -14.36 -13.64 -18.45
C ASP A 258 -13.34 -13.47 -17.31
N ILE A 259 -12.29 -12.68 -17.55
CA ILE A 259 -11.24 -12.41 -16.56
C ILE A 259 -11.78 -11.51 -15.46
N PHE A 260 -12.57 -10.48 -15.79
CA PHE A 260 -13.18 -9.59 -14.81
C PHE A 260 -14.05 -10.35 -13.82
N TRP A 261 -15.00 -11.16 -14.31
CA TRP A 261 -15.90 -11.92 -13.44
C TRP A 261 -15.14 -12.95 -12.62
N PHE A 262 -14.17 -13.66 -13.21
CA PHE A 262 -13.33 -14.58 -12.46
C PHE A 262 -12.56 -13.88 -11.33
N SER A 263 -11.87 -12.76 -11.62
CA SER A 263 -11.16 -11.97 -10.61
C SER A 263 -12.09 -11.48 -9.51
N LEU A 264 -13.28 -10.95 -9.84
CA LEU A 264 -14.24 -10.49 -8.84
C LEU A 264 -14.64 -11.61 -7.86
N PHE A 265 -15.03 -12.78 -8.37
CA PHE A 265 -15.45 -13.90 -7.51
C PHE A 265 -14.28 -14.53 -6.75
N HIS A 266 -13.07 -14.50 -7.31
CA HIS A 266 -11.84 -14.91 -6.61
C HIS A 266 -11.60 -14.01 -5.39
N GLU A 267 -11.65 -12.68 -5.54
CA GLU A 267 -11.50 -11.75 -4.40
C GLU A 267 -12.64 -11.91 -3.37
N ILE A 268 -13.88 -12.18 -3.81
CA ILE A 268 -14.99 -12.49 -2.89
C ILE A 268 -14.68 -13.78 -2.10
N GLY A 269 -14.09 -14.79 -2.74
CA GLY A 269 -13.61 -16.01 -2.09
C GLY A 269 -12.66 -15.69 -0.93
N HIS A 270 -11.64 -14.85 -1.15
CA HIS A 270 -10.73 -14.41 -0.08
C HIS A 270 -11.46 -13.72 1.08
N ILE A 271 -12.46 -12.87 0.80
CA ILE A 271 -13.24 -12.18 1.84
C ILE A 271 -14.04 -13.18 2.72
N LEU A 272 -14.59 -14.23 2.10
CA LEU A 272 -15.42 -15.23 2.77
C LEU A 272 -14.57 -16.22 3.59
N GLU A 273 -13.46 -16.69 3.04
CA GLU A 273 -12.52 -17.62 3.71
C GLU A 273 -11.68 -16.95 4.81
N ASN A 274 -11.75 -15.62 4.95
CA ASN A 274 -11.14 -14.83 6.02
C ASN A 274 -9.60 -14.85 6.02
N ASP A 275 -8.97 -14.88 4.84
CA ASP A 275 -7.51 -14.90 4.69
C ASP A 275 -6.85 -13.50 4.82
N PHE A 276 -7.48 -12.57 5.51
CA PHE A 276 -6.90 -11.24 5.76
C PHE A 276 -5.66 -11.27 6.67
N SER A 277 -5.22 -12.45 7.12
CA SER A 277 -4.39 -12.61 8.31
C SER A 277 -3.43 -13.81 8.26
N SER A 278 -2.95 -14.23 7.09
CA SER A 278 -1.88 -15.24 7.02
C SER A 278 -0.50 -14.60 7.33
N ASP A 279 -0.32 -14.25 8.62
CA ASP A 279 0.94 -13.76 9.21
C ASP A 279 1.99 -14.88 9.39
N ASP A 280 1.71 -16.09 8.91
CA ASP A 280 2.57 -17.26 9.15
C ASP A 280 3.75 -17.39 8.17
N GLY A 281 3.91 -16.47 7.21
CA GLY A 281 5.07 -16.44 6.30
C GLY A 281 5.31 -17.72 5.49
N ASN A 282 4.40 -18.70 5.57
CA ASN A 282 4.54 -19.99 4.92
C ASN A 282 3.94 -19.92 3.52
N SER A 283 4.81 -20.01 2.51
CA SER A 283 4.41 -20.05 1.10
C SER A 283 3.35 -21.11 0.77
N GLU A 284 3.24 -22.18 1.54
CA GLU A 284 2.20 -23.21 1.37
C GLU A 284 0.81 -22.72 1.79
N SER A 285 0.70 -21.91 2.85
CA SER A 285 -0.58 -21.37 3.32
C SER A 285 -1.15 -20.39 2.28
N TYR A 286 -0.31 -19.51 1.75
CA TYR A 286 -0.69 -18.59 0.67
C TYR A 286 -1.16 -19.35 -0.58
N ARG A 287 -0.38 -20.34 -1.04
CA ARG A 287 -0.77 -21.18 -2.19
C ARG A 287 -2.12 -21.86 -1.99
N ARG A 288 -2.36 -22.41 -0.79
CA ARG A 288 -3.63 -23.07 -0.48
C ARG A 288 -4.80 -22.11 -0.50
N SER A 289 -4.63 -20.90 0.00
CA SER A 289 -5.66 -19.85 -0.03
C SER A 289 -6.00 -19.43 -1.47
N GLU A 290 -4.98 -19.21 -2.31
CA GLU A 290 -5.17 -18.89 -3.73
C GLU A 290 -5.90 -20.04 -4.46
N GLU A 291 -5.54 -21.29 -4.21
CA GLU A 291 -6.23 -22.47 -4.77
C GLU A 291 -7.70 -22.53 -4.33
N GLN A 292 -7.99 -22.20 -3.08
CA GLN A 292 -9.35 -22.15 -2.55
C GLN A 292 -10.17 -21.03 -3.19
N ALA A 293 -9.60 -19.84 -3.35
CA ALA A 293 -10.25 -18.71 -4.00
C ALA A 293 -10.52 -18.98 -5.50
N ASP A 294 -9.55 -19.61 -6.19
CA ASP A 294 -9.72 -20.04 -7.58
C ASP A 294 -10.83 -21.08 -7.73
N GLN A 295 -10.87 -22.08 -6.84
CA GLN A 295 -11.90 -23.10 -6.87
C GLN A 295 -13.28 -22.51 -6.54
N PHE A 296 -13.36 -21.64 -5.54
CA PHE A 296 -14.57 -20.90 -5.20
C PHE A 296 -15.12 -20.11 -6.39
N ALA A 297 -14.27 -19.36 -7.10
CA ALA A 297 -14.68 -18.59 -8.25
C ALA A 297 -15.23 -19.48 -9.37
N LYS A 298 -14.56 -20.61 -9.67
CA LYS A 298 -15.02 -21.59 -10.67
C LYS A 298 -16.41 -22.11 -10.34
N ASP A 299 -16.63 -22.53 -9.09
CA ASP A 299 -17.83 -23.25 -8.68
C ASP A 299 -19.03 -22.31 -8.51
N VAL A 300 -18.81 -21.07 -8.06
CA VAL A 300 -19.88 -20.06 -7.99
C VAL A 300 -20.31 -19.62 -9.38
N LEU A 301 -19.38 -19.43 -10.31
CA LEU A 301 -19.71 -19.05 -11.68
C LEU A 301 -20.42 -20.19 -12.42
N ILE A 302 -19.85 -21.39 -12.40
CA ILE A 302 -20.41 -22.57 -13.05
C ILE A 302 -20.34 -23.75 -12.07
N SER A 303 -21.50 -24.26 -11.68
CA SER A 303 -21.56 -25.38 -10.74
C SER A 303 -20.74 -26.58 -11.25
N PRO A 304 -20.08 -27.34 -10.37
CA PRO A 304 -19.35 -28.54 -10.76
C PRO A 304 -20.23 -29.52 -11.54
N GLU A 305 -21.50 -29.67 -11.15
CA GLU A 305 -22.44 -30.60 -11.78
C GLU A 305 -22.78 -30.19 -13.23
N ASP A 306 -23.11 -28.91 -13.44
CA ASP A 306 -23.45 -28.38 -14.75
C ASP A 306 -22.22 -28.43 -15.67
N TYR A 307 -21.06 -28.02 -15.16
CA TYR A 307 -19.82 -28.02 -15.94
C TYR A 307 -19.42 -29.44 -16.35
N GLN A 308 -19.47 -30.41 -15.43
CA GLN A 308 -19.15 -31.81 -15.76
C GLN A 308 -20.14 -32.40 -16.77
N THR A 309 -21.42 -32.03 -16.69
CA THR A 309 -22.42 -32.45 -17.66
C THR A 309 -22.13 -31.87 -19.04
N PHE A 310 -21.77 -30.59 -19.12
CA PHE A 310 -21.39 -29.92 -20.37
C PHE A 310 -20.13 -30.53 -20.99
N ILE A 311 -19.08 -30.75 -20.19
CA ILE A 311 -17.82 -31.37 -20.65
C ILE A 311 -18.04 -32.77 -21.22
N LYS A 312 -18.92 -33.58 -20.60
CA LYS A 312 -19.26 -34.92 -21.08
C LYS A 312 -19.97 -34.94 -22.44
N LYS A 313 -20.68 -33.86 -22.82
CA LYS A 313 -21.28 -33.74 -24.17
C LYS A 313 -20.19 -33.71 -25.25
N GLY A 314 -19.00 -33.18 -24.93
CA GLY A 314 -17.81 -33.20 -25.79
C GLY A 314 -17.85 -32.29 -27.01
N ASN A 315 -18.91 -31.49 -27.19
CA ASN A 315 -19.02 -30.49 -28.24
C ASN A 315 -18.87 -29.08 -27.65
N PHE A 316 -17.98 -28.27 -28.24
CA PHE A 316 -17.62 -26.95 -27.72
C PHE A 316 -17.61 -25.90 -28.83
N ASP A 317 -18.49 -26.05 -29.82
CA ASP A 317 -18.70 -25.01 -30.82
C ASP A 317 -19.41 -23.80 -30.20
N LYS A 318 -19.43 -22.70 -30.97
CA LYS A 318 -19.98 -21.42 -30.49
C LYS A 318 -21.42 -21.55 -30.02
N SER A 319 -22.25 -22.31 -30.74
CA SER A 319 -23.65 -22.56 -30.38
C SER A 319 -23.76 -23.28 -29.04
N ASP A 320 -22.96 -24.33 -28.81
CA ASP A 320 -23.01 -25.10 -27.56
C ASP A 320 -22.61 -24.26 -26.36
N ILE A 321 -21.62 -23.37 -26.52
CA ILE A 321 -21.22 -22.42 -25.47
C ILE A 321 -22.36 -21.44 -25.15
N LEU A 322 -23.02 -20.91 -26.18
CA LEU A 322 -24.15 -19.98 -26.02
C LEU A 322 -25.35 -20.66 -25.35
N ASP A 323 -25.71 -21.85 -25.82
CA ASP A 323 -26.85 -22.62 -25.31
C ASP A 323 -26.62 -23.03 -23.85
N PHE A 324 -25.42 -23.50 -23.51
CA PHE A 324 -25.07 -23.84 -22.13
C PHE A 324 -25.05 -22.61 -21.22
N ALA A 325 -24.49 -21.50 -21.69
CA ALA A 325 -24.45 -20.26 -20.91
C ALA A 325 -25.87 -19.71 -20.63
N GLU A 326 -26.78 -19.84 -21.58
CA GLU A 326 -28.19 -19.49 -21.41
C GLU A 326 -28.91 -20.45 -20.45
N GLU A 327 -28.66 -21.77 -20.56
CA GLU A 327 -29.22 -22.79 -19.67
C GLU A 327 -28.91 -22.51 -18.19
N ILE A 328 -27.70 -22.04 -17.90
CA ILE A 328 -27.25 -21.75 -16.53
C ILE A 328 -27.33 -20.26 -16.16
N ASP A 329 -27.90 -19.40 -17.00
CA ASP A 329 -28.04 -17.95 -16.76
C ASP A 329 -26.71 -17.25 -16.44
N ILE A 330 -25.70 -17.40 -17.32
CA ILE A 330 -24.38 -16.75 -17.19
C ILE A 330 -23.89 -16.12 -18.50
N HIS A 331 -23.01 -15.12 -18.40
CA HIS A 331 -22.37 -14.57 -19.60
C HIS A 331 -21.55 -15.65 -20.35
N PRO A 332 -21.71 -15.80 -21.68
CA PRO A 332 -21.02 -16.82 -22.47
C PRO A 332 -19.49 -16.77 -22.39
N SER A 333 -18.92 -15.58 -22.20
CA SER A 333 -17.49 -15.40 -22.01
C SER A 333 -16.95 -16.20 -20.82
N VAL A 334 -17.72 -16.37 -19.74
CA VAL A 334 -17.26 -17.06 -18.53
C VAL A 334 -17.06 -18.55 -18.82
N VAL A 335 -17.99 -19.15 -19.56
CA VAL A 335 -17.87 -20.54 -20.05
C VAL A 335 -16.65 -20.65 -20.97
N LEU A 336 -16.54 -19.77 -21.96
CA LEU A 336 -15.42 -19.74 -22.90
C LEU A 336 -14.06 -19.59 -22.17
N GLY A 337 -13.99 -18.68 -21.20
CA GLY A 337 -12.79 -18.40 -20.42
C GLY A 337 -12.34 -19.61 -19.61
N ARG A 338 -13.29 -20.35 -19.00
CA ARG A 338 -12.99 -21.59 -18.28
C ARG A 338 -12.44 -22.67 -19.22
N LEU A 339 -13.09 -22.90 -20.36
CA LEU A 339 -12.62 -23.85 -21.38
C LEU A 339 -11.21 -23.52 -21.90
N GLN A 340 -10.94 -22.23 -22.14
CA GLN A 340 -9.63 -21.77 -22.62
C GLN A 340 -8.54 -21.92 -21.55
N ASN A 341 -8.84 -21.57 -20.31
CA ASN A 341 -7.89 -21.69 -19.21
C ASN A 341 -7.55 -23.16 -18.88
N GLU A 342 -8.51 -24.07 -19.05
CA GLU A 342 -8.31 -25.52 -18.87
C GLU A 342 -7.72 -26.21 -20.12
N GLY A 343 -7.42 -25.46 -21.19
CA GLY A 343 -6.76 -25.98 -22.39
C GLY A 343 -7.66 -26.80 -23.33
N ILE A 344 -8.98 -26.76 -23.12
CA ILE A 344 -9.98 -27.47 -23.94
C ILE A 344 -10.19 -26.74 -25.27
N LEU A 345 -10.14 -25.40 -25.25
CA LEU A 345 -10.20 -24.55 -26.43
C LEU A 345 -8.98 -23.63 -26.52
N GLY A 346 -8.54 -23.32 -27.74
CA GLY A 346 -7.52 -22.30 -27.98
C GLY A 346 -8.01 -20.88 -27.68
N PHE A 347 -7.12 -20.01 -27.21
CA PHE A 347 -7.40 -18.59 -26.96
C PHE A 347 -7.70 -17.78 -28.24
N ASP A 348 -7.48 -18.35 -29.43
CA ASP A 348 -7.85 -17.81 -30.73
C ASP A 348 -9.34 -18.01 -31.07
N ARG A 349 -10.02 -18.95 -30.40
CA ARG A 349 -11.42 -19.30 -30.69
C ARG A 349 -12.41 -18.35 -30.02
N PHE A 350 -13.45 -17.96 -30.77
CA PHE A 350 -14.66 -17.28 -30.30
C PHE A 350 -14.41 -16.01 -29.48
N ARG A 351 -13.35 -15.26 -29.81
CA ARG A 351 -12.98 -14.02 -29.10
C ARG A 351 -14.10 -12.99 -29.06
N GLU A 352 -14.98 -13.00 -30.06
CA GLU A 352 -16.15 -12.13 -30.15
C GLU A 352 -17.20 -12.37 -29.07
N LEU A 353 -17.11 -13.48 -28.32
CA LEU A 353 -17.95 -13.71 -27.13
C LEU A 353 -17.44 -12.96 -25.89
N LYS A 354 -16.25 -12.34 -25.96
CA LYS A 354 -15.66 -11.54 -24.90
C LYS A 354 -15.88 -10.07 -25.19
N GLU A 355 -16.25 -9.33 -24.16
CA GLU A 355 -16.38 -7.88 -24.19
C GLU A 355 -15.44 -7.27 -23.15
N ASN A 356 -15.06 -6.00 -23.35
CA ASN A 356 -14.18 -5.31 -22.42
C ASN A 356 -15.00 -4.41 -21.49
N TYR A 357 -14.84 -4.59 -20.19
CA TYR A 357 -15.42 -3.72 -19.17
C TYR A 357 -14.46 -2.59 -18.82
N TYR A 358 -15.03 -1.39 -18.73
CA TYR A 358 -14.37 -0.17 -18.31
C TYR A 358 -14.97 0.26 -16.97
N PHE A 359 -14.68 -0.53 -15.94
CA PHE A 359 -15.19 -0.31 -14.57
C PHE A 359 -14.42 0.79 -13.81
N VAL A 360 -13.25 1.16 -14.31
CA VAL A 360 -12.37 2.16 -13.70
C VAL A 360 -12.56 3.49 -14.41
N SER A 361 -12.94 4.52 -13.65
CA SER A 361 -13.04 5.91 -14.11
C SER A 361 -11.69 6.61 -14.17
#